data_AF-A0A968T9V1-F1
#
_entry.id   AF-A0A968T9V1-F1
#
_cell.length_a   1.000
_cell.length_b   1.000
_cell.length_c   1.000
_cell.angle_alpha   90.00
_cell.angle_beta   90.00
_cell.angle_gamma   90.00
#
_symmetry.space_group_name_H-M   'P 1'
#
loop_
_entity.id
_entity.type
_entity.pdbx_description
1 polymer ?
#
loop_
_entity_poly.entity_id
_entity_poly.type
_entity_poly.pdbx_seq_one_letter_code
_entity_poly.pdbx_strand_id
1 'polypeptide(L)'
;MTALLVTERELHSPQELASRLQALNRWHEVETLTRTYADWKLQAWELLCPAERDRLKNLKRWHGHPLAERFPLGSIVQRHDADASCSGVVAGYWHAYGIDYVTFKVGSDTDWCRAEHLQCLAS
;
A
#
# COMPACT_ATOMS: atom_id res chain seq x y z
N MET A 1 12.63 10.81 21.85
CA MET A 1 12.67 10.80 20.37
C MET A 1 11.24 10.74 19.88
N THR A 2 10.80 11.81 19.23
CA THR A 2 9.39 12.17 19.05
C THR A 2 8.90 11.60 17.72
N ALA A 3 8.23 10.45 17.76
CA ALA A 3 7.46 9.91 16.65
C ALA A 3 6.05 9.65 17.15
N LEU A 4 5.05 10.08 16.38
CA LEU A 4 3.60 10.11 16.65
C LEU A 4 3.06 11.52 16.96
N LEU A 5 3.05 12.36 15.94
CA LEU A 5 2.02 13.39 15.80
C LEU A 5 1.29 13.12 14.47
N VAL A 6 0.71 11.92 14.35
CA VAL A 6 -0.52 11.83 13.57
C VAL A 6 -1.52 12.56 14.44
N THR A 7 -1.90 13.77 14.04
CA THR A 7 -3.04 14.45 14.63
C THR A 7 -4.22 13.49 14.51
N GLU A 8 -4.59 12.86 15.63
CA GLU A 8 -5.87 12.17 15.82
C GLU A 8 -6.95 13.25 15.71
N ARG A 9 -7.25 13.69 14.48
CA ARG A 9 -8.54 14.27 14.22
C ARG A 9 -9.52 13.12 14.39
N GLU A 10 -10.34 13.19 15.42
CA GLU A 10 -11.50 12.33 15.55
C GLU A 10 -12.25 12.40 14.23
N LEU A 11 -12.43 11.26 13.57
CA LEU A 11 -13.31 11.19 12.42
C LEU A 11 -14.73 11.43 12.91
N HIS A 12 -15.49 12.24 12.17
CA HIS A 12 -16.85 12.62 12.51
C HIS A 12 -17.89 11.97 11.56
N SER A 13 -17.44 11.20 10.57
CA SER A 13 -18.34 10.50 9.65
C SER A 13 -17.72 9.25 8.98
N PRO A 14 -18.55 8.31 8.50
CA PRO A 14 -18.09 7.19 7.65
C PRO A 14 -17.40 7.64 6.36
N GLN A 15 -17.76 8.80 5.81
CA GLN A 15 -17.15 9.38 4.61
C GLN A 15 -15.70 9.79 4.85
N GLU A 16 -15.41 10.39 6.01
CA GLU A 16 -14.05 10.72 6.40
C GLU A 16 -13.21 9.46 6.64
N LEU A 17 -13.82 8.41 7.22
CA LEU A 17 -13.18 7.10 7.37
C LEU A 17 -12.81 6.51 6.00
N ALA A 18 -13.75 6.49 5.04
CA ALA A 18 -13.47 6.01 3.68
C ALA A 18 -12.33 6.82 3.03
N SER A 19 -12.36 8.14 3.13
CA SER A 19 -11.33 9.02 2.58
C SER A 19 -9.96 8.77 3.21
N ARG A 20 -9.93 8.52 4.52
CA ARG A 20 -8.69 8.21 5.23
C ARG A 20 -8.15 6.85 4.81
N LEU A 21 -9.01 5.84 4.68
CA LEU A 21 -8.65 4.49 4.21
C LEU A 21 -8.05 4.50 2.80
N GLN A 22 -8.44 5.43 1.92
CA GLN A 22 -7.84 5.59 0.59
C GLN A 22 -6.37 6.04 0.67
N ALA A 23 -6.00 6.81 1.68
CA ALA A 23 -4.64 7.36 1.83
C ALA A 23 -3.65 6.41 2.52
N LEU A 24 -4.12 5.37 3.22
CA LEU A 24 -3.24 4.46 3.97
C LEU A 24 -2.55 3.47 3.05
N ASN A 25 -1.24 3.28 3.19
CA ASN A 25 -0.46 2.34 2.38
C ASN A 25 0.02 1.11 3.18
N ARG A 26 -0.38 1.01 4.46
CA ARG A 26 0.00 -0.09 5.34
C ARG A 26 -1.23 -0.72 5.96
N TRP A 27 -1.28 -2.05 5.97
CA TRP A 27 -2.42 -2.77 6.55
C TRP A 27 -2.58 -2.53 8.05
N HIS A 28 -1.48 -2.39 8.79
CA HIS A 28 -1.55 -2.10 10.23
C HIS A 28 -2.29 -0.79 10.55
N GLU A 29 -2.11 0.24 9.72
CA GLU A 29 -2.82 1.51 9.87
C GLU A 29 -4.32 1.35 9.55
N VAL A 30 -4.64 0.57 8.50
CA VAL A 30 -6.02 0.22 8.13
C VAL A 30 -6.71 -0.55 9.27
N GLU A 31 -6.03 -1.53 9.86
CA GLU A 31 -6.56 -2.32 10.95
C GLU A 31 -6.80 -1.47 12.20
N THR A 32 -5.83 -0.63 12.56
CA THR A 32 -5.98 0.29 13.69
C THR A 32 -7.18 1.21 13.49
N LEU A 33 -7.28 1.86 12.32
CA LEU A 33 -8.35 2.80 12.03
C LEU A 33 -9.74 2.13 11.99
N THR A 34 -9.85 0.94 11.41
CA THR A 34 -11.12 0.20 11.34
C THR A 34 -11.52 -0.45 12.66
N ARG A 35 -10.58 -0.63 13.61
CA ARG A 35 -10.89 -1.03 14.99
C ARG A 35 -11.39 0.15 15.82
N THR A 36 -10.76 1.31 15.68
CA THR A 36 -11.18 2.54 16.38
C THR A 36 -12.59 2.97 15.98
N TYR A 37 -12.94 2.83 14.68
CA TYR A 37 -14.25 3.19 14.14
C TYR A 37 -15.03 1.97 13.65
N ALA A 38 -15.13 0.93 14.50
CA ALA A 38 -15.76 -0.34 14.15
C ALA A 38 -17.20 -0.18 13.63
N ASP A 39 -17.96 0.75 14.23
CA ASP A 39 -19.36 1.01 13.87
C ASP A 39 -19.53 1.57 12.45
N TRP A 40 -18.49 2.22 11.91
CA TRP A 40 -18.53 2.83 10.58
C TRP A 40 -17.85 1.99 9.50
N LYS A 41 -17.23 0.86 9.89
CA LYS A 41 -16.43 0.02 8.99
C LYS A 41 -17.20 -0.43 7.74
N LEU A 42 -18.44 -0.89 7.90
CA LEU A 42 -19.27 -1.37 6.79
C LEU A 42 -19.63 -0.22 5.85
N GLN A 43 -20.13 0.89 6.40
CA GLN A 43 -20.53 2.07 5.64
C GLN A 43 -19.34 2.69 4.89
N ALA A 44 -18.19 2.83 5.55
CA ALA A 44 -16.98 3.32 4.93
C ALA A 44 -16.50 2.37 3.81
N TRP A 45 -16.61 1.05 4.00
CA TRP A 45 -16.27 0.08 2.95
C TRP A 45 -17.18 0.21 1.72
N GLU A 46 -18.47 0.44 1.92
CA GLU A 46 -19.44 0.65 0.85
C GLU A 46 -19.17 1.93 0.04
N LEU A 47 -18.59 2.95 0.67
CA LEU A 47 -18.20 4.20 0.00
C LEU A 47 -16.93 4.09 -0.86
N LEU A 48 -16.10 3.07 -0.62
CA LEU A 48 -14.90 2.84 -1.43
C LEU A 48 -15.25 2.30 -2.81
N CYS A 49 -14.52 2.76 -3.84
CA CYS A 49 -14.66 2.22 -5.19
C CYS A 49 -14.04 0.80 -5.28
N PRO A 50 -14.37 0.00 -6.33
CA PRO A 50 -13.83 -1.36 -6.47
C PRO A 50 -12.29 -1.42 -6.42
N ALA A 51 -11.60 -0.48 -7.08
CA ALA A 51 -10.14 -0.42 -7.11
C ALA A 51 -9.54 -0.19 -5.71
N GLU A 52 -10.17 0.66 -4.88
CA GLU A 52 -9.74 0.92 -3.52
C GLU A 52 -9.95 -0.29 -2.61
N ARG A 53 -11.10 -0.97 -2.75
CA ARG A 53 -11.37 -2.21 -2.01
C ARG A 53 -10.35 -3.27 -2.35
N ASP A 54 -9.99 -3.44 -3.62
CA ASP A 54 -8.99 -4.41 -4.05
C ASP A 54 -7.58 -4.04 -3.57
N ARG A 55 -7.24 -2.74 -3.54
CA ARG A 55 -6.02 -2.26 -2.90
C ARG A 55 -5.95 -2.62 -1.41
N LEU A 56 -7.02 -2.41 -0.65
CA LEU A 56 -7.08 -2.78 0.77
C LEU A 56 -7.01 -4.30 0.99
N LYS A 57 -7.65 -5.10 0.12
CA LYS A 57 -7.51 -6.56 0.16
C LYS A 57 -6.07 -7.00 -0.13
N ASN A 58 -5.41 -6.35 -1.08
CA ASN A 58 -4.00 -6.61 -1.37
C ASN A 58 -3.11 -6.28 -0.16
N LEU A 59 -3.32 -5.12 0.48
CA LEU A 59 -2.62 -4.79 1.74
C LEU A 59 -2.82 -5.86 2.81
N LYS A 60 -4.05 -6.34 2.99
CA LYS A 60 -4.35 -7.43 3.94
C LYS A 60 -3.62 -8.73 3.58
N ARG A 61 -3.66 -9.12 2.30
CA ARG A 61 -3.08 -10.38 1.81
C ARG A 61 -1.57 -10.45 2.06
N TRP A 62 -0.89 -9.32 1.89
CA TRP A 62 0.56 -9.23 1.97
C TRP A 62 1.07 -8.70 3.32
N HIS A 63 0.16 -8.52 4.28
CA HIS A 63 0.53 -8.09 5.62
C HIS A 63 1.45 -9.11 6.30
N GLY A 64 2.60 -8.64 6.82
CA GLY A 64 3.62 -9.49 7.43
C GLY A 64 4.44 -10.31 6.43
N HIS A 65 4.27 -10.09 5.12
CA HIS A 65 5.12 -10.72 4.11
C HIS A 65 6.41 -9.91 3.93
N PRO A 66 7.61 -10.53 3.94
CA PRO A 66 8.89 -9.82 3.81
C PRO A 66 8.96 -8.91 2.57
N LEU A 67 8.34 -9.35 1.48
CA LEU A 67 8.21 -8.58 0.25
C LEU A 67 7.54 -7.21 0.43
N ALA A 68 6.40 -7.17 1.12
CA ALA A 68 5.63 -5.93 1.31
C ALA A 68 6.26 -5.02 2.37
N GLU A 69 7.03 -5.57 3.30
CA GLU A 69 7.84 -4.80 4.24
C GLU A 69 9.05 -4.16 3.54
N ARG A 70 9.70 -4.89 2.63
CA ARG A 70 10.84 -4.39 1.84
C ARG A 70 10.42 -3.37 0.78
N PHE A 71 9.23 -3.53 0.19
CA PHE A 71 8.72 -2.67 -0.87
C PHE A 71 7.29 -2.22 -0.58
N PRO A 72 7.04 -1.28 0.33
CA PRO A 72 5.68 -0.82 0.65
C PRO A 72 4.92 -0.31 -0.58
N LEU A 73 3.59 -0.46 -0.62
CA LEU A 73 2.79 0.13 -1.70
C LEU A 73 3.01 1.65 -1.72
N GLY A 74 3.20 2.21 -2.91
CA GLY A 74 3.52 3.63 -3.08
C GLY A 74 5.01 3.99 -2.95
N SER A 75 5.86 3.05 -2.51
CA SER A 75 7.32 3.27 -2.49
C SER A 75 7.88 3.37 -3.91
N ILE A 76 9.00 4.09 -4.05
CA ILE A 76 9.71 4.21 -5.32
C ILE A 76 10.76 3.11 -5.40
N VAL A 77 10.67 2.30 -6.44
CA VAL A 77 11.61 1.21 -6.73
C VAL A 77 12.33 1.43 -8.06
N GLN A 78 13.51 0.84 -8.17
CA GLN A 78 14.32 0.83 -9.38
C GLN A 78 14.95 -0.55 -9.54
N ARG A 79 15.18 -0.99 -10.79
CA ARG A 79 15.98 -2.19 -11.07
C ARG A 79 17.45 -1.91 -10.80
N HIS A 80 18.20 -2.89 -10.29
CA HIS A 80 19.61 -2.72 -9.94
C HIS A 80 20.50 -2.26 -11.11
N ASP A 81 20.23 -2.73 -12.33
CA ASP A 81 21.05 -2.46 -13.52
C ASP A 81 20.45 -1.42 -14.47
N ALA A 82 19.38 -0.72 -14.05
CA ALA A 82 18.72 0.27 -14.90
C ALA A 82 19.22 1.69 -14.61
N ASP A 83 19.24 2.55 -15.64
CA ASP A 83 19.48 3.97 -15.47
C ASP A 83 18.50 4.59 -14.45
N ALA A 84 18.93 5.62 -13.73
CA ALA A 84 18.11 6.31 -12.70
C ALA A 84 16.78 6.87 -13.24
N SER A 85 16.62 6.98 -14.56
CA SER A 85 15.39 7.37 -15.26
C SER A 85 14.29 6.29 -15.23
N CYS A 86 14.59 5.04 -14.83
CA CYS A 86 13.65 3.92 -14.80
C CYS A 86 13.16 3.58 -13.38
N SER A 87 12.84 4.60 -12.58
CA SER A 87 12.17 4.42 -11.29
C SER A 87 10.66 4.29 -11.47
N GLY A 88 10.00 3.48 -10.64
CA GLY A 88 8.55 3.33 -10.64
C GLY A 88 7.95 3.23 -9.25
N VAL A 89 6.64 3.44 -9.16
CA VAL A 89 5.89 3.41 -7.89
C VAL A 89 5.26 2.05 -7.69
N VAL A 90 5.55 1.38 -6.57
CA VAL A 90 5.02 0.05 -6.25
C VAL A 90 3.49 0.09 -6.19
N ALA A 91 2.86 -0.77 -7.00
CA ALA A 91 1.42 -0.87 -7.15
C ALA A 91 0.85 -2.19 -6.63
N GLY A 92 1.66 -3.25 -6.54
CA GLY A 92 1.20 -4.55 -6.09
C GLY A 92 2.28 -5.61 -6.05
N TYR A 93 1.84 -6.82 -5.69
CA TYR A 93 2.71 -7.98 -5.53
C TYR A 93 2.01 -9.25 -5.99
N TRP A 94 2.81 -10.21 -6.42
CA TRP A 94 2.36 -11.56 -6.70
C TRP A 94 3.48 -12.55 -6.43
N HIS A 95 3.10 -13.79 -6.14
CA HIS A 95 4.02 -14.89 -5.89
C HIS A 95 3.70 -16.02 -6.87
N ALA A 96 4.70 -16.55 -7.55
CA ALA A 96 4.55 -17.71 -8.40
C ALA A 96 5.83 -18.54 -8.41
N TYR A 97 5.68 -19.87 -8.42
CA TYR A 97 6.79 -20.81 -8.51
C TYR A 97 7.90 -20.59 -7.46
N GLY A 98 7.55 -20.15 -6.25
CA GLY A 98 8.52 -19.87 -5.18
C GLY A 98 9.24 -18.52 -5.31
N ILE A 99 8.83 -17.67 -6.26
CA ILE A 99 9.47 -16.38 -6.53
C ILE A 99 8.50 -15.24 -6.26
N ASP A 100 9.01 -14.22 -5.57
CA ASP A 100 8.31 -12.99 -5.26
C ASP A 100 8.52 -11.92 -6.33
N TYR A 101 7.42 -11.33 -6.76
CA TYR A 101 7.40 -10.30 -7.79
C TYR A 101 6.72 -9.03 -7.27
N VAL A 102 7.27 -7.90 -7.69
CA VAL A 102 6.74 -6.57 -7.42
C VAL A 102 6.25 -5.98 -8.75
N THR A 103 5.03 -5.47 -8.74
CA THR A 103 4.45 -4.70 -9.83
C THR A 103 4.53 -3.22 -9.48
N PHE A 104 5.02 -2.39 -10.40
CA PHE A 104 5.20 -0.96 -10.20
C PHE A 104 4.83 -0.17 -11.46
N LYS A 105 4.46 1.10 -11.29
CA LYS A 105 4.10 2.00 -12.39
C LYS A 105 5.28 2.88 -12.78
N VAL A 106 5.59 2.94 -14.07
CA VAL A 106 6.59 3.83 -14.66
C VAL A 106 5.85 4.76 -15.63
N GLY A 107 5.56 5.99 -15.21
CA GLY A 107 4.67 6.87 -15.96
C GLY A 107 3.26 6.28 -16.08
N SER A 108 2.77 6.09 -17.31
CA SER A 108 1.48 5.46 -17.59
C SER A 108 1.51 3.93 -17.59
N ASP A 109 2.71 3.35 -17.68
CA ASP A 109 2.87 1.92 -17.92
C ASP A 109 3.01 1.14 -16.62
N THR A 110 2.59 -0.12 -16.67
CA THR A 110 2.75 -1.07 -15.55
C THR A 110 3.83 -2.07 -15.92
N ASP A 111 4.86 -2.14 -15.07
CA ASP A 111 5.96 -3.08 -15.20
C ASP A 111 6.03 -3.98 -13.97
N TRP A 112 6.77 -5.07 -14.07
CA TRP A 112 6.98 -6.01 -12.97
C TRP A 112 8.39 -6.59 -13.01
N CYS A 113 8.93 -6.87 -11.84
CA CYS A 113 10.24 -7.48 -11.69
C CYS A 113 10.29 -8.36 -10.45
N ARG A 114 11.24 -9.30 -10.43
CA ARG A 114 11.50 -10.07 -9.21
C ARG A 114 12.03 -9.14 -8.14
N ALA A 115 11.60 -9.38 -6.91
CA ALA A 115 12.02 -8.63 -5.73
C ALA A 115 13.55 -8.54 -5.59
N GLU A 116 14.27 -9.60 -5.96
CA GLU A 116 15.73 -9.69 -5.89
C GLU A 116 16.45 -8.72 -6.83
N HIS A 117 15.81 -8.31 -7.93
CA HIS A 117 16.38 -7.40 -8.92
C HIS A 117 15.99 -5.93 -8.67
N LEU A 118 15.28 -5.65 -7.58
CA LEU A 118 14.78 -4.33 -7.24
C LEU A 118 15.44 -3.77 -5.97
N GLN A 119 15.66 -2.46 -5.99
CA GLN A 119 16.01 -1.65 -4.83
C GLN A 119 14.93 -0.61 -4.55
N CYS A 120 14.66 -0.39 -3.26
CA CYS A 120 13.76 0.67 -2.80
C CYS A 120 14.58 1.96 -2.64
N LEU A 121 14.16 3.03 -3.32
CA LEU A 121 14.83 4.34 -3.27
C LEU A 121 14.22 5.27 -2.22
N ALA A 122 12.91 5.20 -2.02
CA ALA A 122 12.17 5.98 -1.03
C ALA A 122 10.87 5.28 -0.64
N SER A 123 10.53 5.31 0.65
CA SER A 123 9.34 4.69 1.25
C SER A 123 8.46 5.69 1.98
#